data_AF-A0A3P1X9T6-F1
#
_entry.id   AF-A0A3P1X9T6-F1
#
_cell.length_a   1.000
_cell.length_b   1.000
_cell.length_c   1.000
_cell.angle_alpha   90.00
_cell.angle_beta   90.00
_cell.angle_gamma   90.00
#
_symmetry.space_group_name_H-M   'P 1'
#
loop_
_entity.id
_entity.type
_entity.pdbx_description
1 polymer ?
#
loop_
_entity_poly.entity_id
_entity_poly.type
_entity_poly.pdbx_seq_one_letter_code
_entity_poly.pdbx_strand_id
1 'polypeptide(L)'
;TIQERNRSLDQNRKLWACLGDVSRQVEWHGRWLDAESWKCVFTAALKQQDVVPNLAGNGFVVIGQSTSRMRVSEFAELLELIQAFGTERGVKWSDEARLALEWKARWGDRAA
;
A
#
# COMPACT_ATOMS: atom_id res chain seq x y z
N THR A 1 25.06 -1.11 3.48
CA THR A 1 25.11 -2.18 2.45
C THR A 1 24.36 -1.70 1.23
N ILE A 2 25.03 -1.50 0.10
CA ILE A 2 24.36 -1.10 -1.15
C ILE A 2 23.72 -2.37 -1.71
N GLN A 3 22.42 -2.50 -1.51
CA GLN A 3 21.65 -3.64 -1.98
C GLN A 3 21.24 -3.36 -3.43
N GLU A 4 21.55 -4.31 -4.31
CA GLU A 4 21.19 -4.25 -5.73
C GLU A 4 19.68 -3.98 -5.86
N ARG A 5 19.33 -3.02 -6.72
CA ARG A 5 17.98 -2.45 -6.84
C ARG A 5 17.03 -3.47 -7.46
N ASN A 6 16.59 -4.43 -6.66
CA ASN A 6 15.62 -5.44 -7.06
C ASN A 6 14.26 -4.78 -7.32
N ARG A 7 13.51 -5.25 -8.33
CA ARG A 7 12.16 -4.79 -8.70
C ARG A 7 11.24 -4.55 -7.49
N SER A 8 11.36 -5.38 -6.46
CA SER A 8 10.63 -5.28 -5.20
C SER A 8 10.92 -3.99 -4.39
N LEU A 9 12.14 -3.46 -4.42
CA LEU A 9 12.53 -2.28 -3.65
C LEU A 9 11.92 -1.00 -4.22
N ASP A 10 11.86 -0.87 -5.54
CA ASP A 10 11.21 0.27 -6.20
C ASP A 10 9.70 0.26 -5.99
N GLN A 11 9.09 -0.93 -6.07
CA GLN A 11 7.66 -1.11 -5.78
C GLN A 11 7.33 -0.81 -4.31
N ASN A 12 8.19 -1.23 -3.37
CA ASN A 12 8.01 -0.91 -1.95
C ASN A 12 8.16 0.59 -1.69
N ARG A 13 9.17 1.26 -2.26
CA ARG A 13 9.30 2.72 -2.14
C ARG A 13 8.06 3.44 -2.65
N LYS A 14 7.54 3.03 -3.81
CA LYS A 14 6.30 3.57 -4.36
C LYS A 14 5.13 3.43 -3.40
N LEU A 15 4.93 2.23 -2.85
CA LEU A 15 3.85 1.95 -1.92
C LEU A 15 3.93 2.90 -0.72
N TRP A 16 5.10 3.00 -0.09
CA TRP A 16 5.27 3.84 1.10
C TRP A 16 5.17 5.34 0.79
N ALA A 17 5.66 5.79 -0.37
CA ALA A 17 5.49 7.18 -0.80
C ALA A 17 4.01 7.53 -0.95
N CYS A 18 3.24 6.70 -1.66
CA CYS A 18 1.80 6.91 -1.84
C CYS A 18 1.04 6.87 -0.50
N LEU A 19 1.31 5.88 0.36
CA LEU A 19 0.68 5.78 1.68
C LEU A 19 1.03 6.98 2.57
N GLY A 20 2.28 7.44 2.52
CA GLY A 20 2.71 8.63 3.26
C GLY A 20 2.01 9.89 2.78
N ASP A 21 1.84 10.05 1.46
CA ASP A 21 1.11 11.18 0.88
C ASP A 21 -0.35 11.19 1.32
N VAL A 22 -1.02 10.04 1.31
CA VAL A 22 -2.39 9.90 1.83
C VAL A 22 -2.45 10.19 3.33
N SER A 23 -1.54 9.59 4.10
CA SER A 23 -1.45 9.76 5.56
C SER A 23 -1.36 11.22 6.00
N ARG A 24 -0.62 12.05 5.26
CA ARG A 24 -0.45 13.48 5.57
C ARG A 24 -1.62 14.36 5.13
N GLN A 25 -2.47 13.88 4.22
CA GLN A 25 -3.44 14.74 3.51
C GLN A 25 -4.90 14.34 3.70
N VAL A 26 -5.18 13.10 4.12
CA VAL A 26 -6.54 12.58 4.26
C VAL A 26 -6.85 12.25 5.71
N GLU A 27 -7.84 12.96 6.26
CA GLU A 27 -8.51 12.57 7.49
C GLU A 27 -9.57 11.50 7.19
N TRP A 28 -9.56 10.41 7.96
CA TRP A 28 -10.48 9.28 7.80
C TRP A 28 -11.42 9.18 9.00
N HIS A 29 -12.70 9.51 8.79
CA HIS A 29 -13.73 9.48 9.83
C HIS A 29 -13.31 10.17 11.15
N GLY A 30 -12.72 11.37 11.05
CA GLY A 30 -12.29 12.17 12.20
C GLY A 30 -10.96 11.73 12.84
N ARG A 31 -10.17 10.90 12.13
CA ARG A 31 -8.85 10.46 12.59
C ARG A 31 -7.82 10.52 11.48
N TRP A 32 -6.62 10.93 11.85
CA TRP A 32 -5.43 10.81 10.99
C TRP A 32 -4.79 9.44 11.21
N LEU A 33 -4.55 8.73 10.12
CA LEU A 33 -3.93 7.41 10.12
C LEU A 33 -2.51 7.52 9.60
N ASP A 34 -1.59 6.76 10.19
CA ASP A 34 -0.23 6.62 9.68
C ASP A 34 -0.20 5.74 8.42
N ALA A 35 0.93 5.73 7.72
CA ALA A 35 1.08 4.97 6.48
C ALA A 35 0.85 3.46 6.69
N GLU A 36 1.22 2.91 7.85
CA GLU A 36 0.98 1.51 8.21
C GLU A 36 -0.50 1.19 8.37
N SER A 37 -1.25 2.03 9.09
CA SER A 37 -2.69 1.88 9.24
C SER A 37 -3.41 2.02 7.90
N TRP A 38 -3.02 3.00 7.07
CA TRP A 38 -3.54 3.13 5.71
C TRP A 38 -3.28 1.88 4.87
N LYS A 39 -2.10 1.28 4.98
CA LYS A 39 -1.79 0.01 4.31
C LYS A 39 -2.81 -1.06 4.69
N CYS A 40 -3.12 -1.20 5.99
CA CYS A 40 -4.13 -2.15 6.47
C CYS A 40 -5.53 -1.87 5.93
N VAL A 41 -5.92 -0.59 5.84
CA VAL A 41 -7.23 -0.19 5.27
C VAL A 41 -7.33 -0.58 3.80
N PHE A 42 -6.31 -0.27 2.99
CA PHE A 42 -6.33 -0.58 1.56
C PHE A 42 -6.21 -2.09 1.28
N THR A 43 -5.41 -2.83 2.05
CA THR A 43 -5.33 -4.28 1.87
C THR A 43 -6.63 -4.98 2.25
N ALA A 44 -7.33 -4.49 3.28
CA ALA A 44 -8.63 -5.00 3.69
C ALA A 44 -9.74 -4.74 2.63
N ALA A 45 -9.59 -3.70 1.81
CA ALA A 45 -10.52 -3.41 0.71
C ALA A 45 -10.38 -4.42 -0.45
N LEU A 46 -9.20 -5.03 -0.62
CA LEU A 46 -8.95 -6.01 -1.69
C LEU A 46 -9.18 -7.46 -1.24
N LYS A 47 -8.89 -7.76 0.02
CA LYS A 47 -9.02 -9.11 0.58
C LYS A 47 -9.62 -9.08 1.97
N GLN A 48 -10.48 -10.05 2.23
CA GLN A 48 -11.03 -10.26 3.57
C GLN A 48 -9.90 -10.53 4.57
N GLN A 49 -10.09 -10.00 5.78
CA GLN A 49 -9.17 -10.19 6.90
C GLN A 49 -9.50 -11.52 7.60
N ASP A 50 -8.48 -12.18 8.11
CA ASP A 50 -8.66 -13.41 8.89
C ASP A 50 -9.00 -13.06 10.33
N VAL A 51 -9.83 -13.88 10.99
CA VAL A 51 -10.19 -13.70 12.40
C VAL A 51 -9.81 -14.96 13.17
N VAL A 52 -8.99 -14.82 14.20
CA VAL A 52 -8.49 -15.95 15.00
C VAL A 52 -8.75 -15.72 16.50
N PRO A 53 -8.89 -16.79 17.31
CA PRO A 53 -8.96 -16.65 18.76
C PRO A 53 -7.73 -15.94 19.34
N ASN A 54 -7.94 -15.10 20.36
CA ASN A 54 -6.84 -14.47 21.07
C ASN A 54 -6.10 -15.47 21.99
N LEU A 55 -4.89 -15.12 22.43
CA LEU A 55 -4.09 -15.98 23.30
C LEU A 55 -4.76 -16.28 24.65
N ALA A 56 -5.65 -15.40 25.13
CA ALA A 56 -6.36 -15.57 26.39
C ALA A 56 -7.64 -16.44 26.25
N GLY A 57 -8.00 -16.86 25.05
CA GLY A 57 -9.19 -17.69 24.79
C GLY A 57 -10.54 -17.03 25.08
N ASN A 58 -10.57 -15.71 25.28
CA ASN A 58 -11.76 -14.95 25.68
C ASN A 58 -12.17 -13.88 24.65
N GLY A 59 -11.55 -13.89 23.47
CA GLY A 59 -11.82 -12.94 22.41
C GLY A 59 -11.18 -13.34 21.09
N PHE A 60 -11.11 -12.40 20.15
CA PHE A 60 -10.57 -12.60 18.81
C PHE A 60 -9.59 -11.50 18.43
N VAL A 61 -8.73 -11.81 17.45
CA VAL A 61 -7.79 -10.88 16.83
C VAL A 61 -8.05 -10.91 15.33
N VAL A 62 -8.13 -9.73 14.72
CA VAL A 62 -8.25 -9.58 13.27
C VAL A 62 -6.85 -9.46 12.68
N ILE A 63 -6.51 -10.34 11.73
CA ILE A 63 -5.22 -10.39 11.05
C ILE A 63 -5.40 -9.88 9.62
N GLY A 64 -4.75 -8.76 9.33
CA GLY A 64 -4.67 -8.23 7.97
C GLY A 64 -3.74 -9.06 7.07
N GLN A 65 -3.93 -8.95 5.76
CA GLN A 65 -3.10 -9.64 4.79
C GLN A 65 -1.72 -8.99 4.67
N SER A 66 -0.66 -9.81 4.68
CA SER A 66 0.71 -9.31 4.50
C SER A 66 0.99 -8.97 3.04
N THR A 67 1.36 -7.71 2.77
CA THR A 67 1.77 -7.26 1.44
C THR A 67 3.02 -7.97 0.93
N SER A 68 3.87 -8.50 1.81
CA SER A 68 5.05 -9.27 1.42
C SER A 68 4.74 -10.64 0.82
N ARG A 69 3.52 -11.16 1.04
CA ARG A 69 3.05 -12.45 0.50
C ARG A 69 2.14 -12.28 -0.71
N MET A 70 1.84 -11.04 -1.11
CA MET A 70 0.99 -10.76 -2.27
C MET A 70 1.71 -11.15 -3.57
N ARG A 71 0.93 -11.67 -4.53
CA ARG A 71 1.39 -11.83 -5.91
C ARG A 71 1.62 -10.47 -6.54
N VAL A 72 2.43 -10.43 -7.60
CA VAL A 72 2.74 -9.18 -8.32
C VAL A 72 1.47 -8.48 -8.83
N SER A 73 0.47 -9.23 -9.31
CA SER A 73 -0.82 -8.70 -9.75
C SER A 73 -1.60 -8.05 -8.62
N GLU A 74 -1.68 -8.71 -7.46
CA GLU A 74 -2.39 -8.21 -6.27
C GLU A 74 -1.73 -6.94 -5.71
N PHE A 75 -0.40 -6.88 -5.75
CA PHE A 75 0.33 -5.67 -5.37
C PHE A 75 0.11 -4.51 -6.35
N ALA A 76 -0.03 -4.82 -7.64
CA ALA A 76 -0.34 -3.81 -8.65
C ALA A 76 -1.75 -3.23 -8.45
N GLU A 77 -2.74 -4.08 -8.17
CA GLU A 77 -4.11 -3.68 -7.81
C GLU A 77 -4.13 -2.82 -6.55
N LEU A 78 -3.35 -3.16 -5.52
CA LEU A 78 -3.20 -2.35 -4.30
C LEU A 78 -2.69 -0.94 -4.61
N LEU A 79 -1.64 -0.84 -5.41
CA LEU A 79 -1.10 0.47 -5.78
C LEU A 79 -2.10 1.30 -6.59
N GLU A 80 -2.84 0.66 -7.50
CA GLU A 80 -3.86 1.33 -8.32
C GLU A 80 -5.01 1.85 -7.44
N LEU A 81 -5.48 1.03 -6.49
CA LEU A 81 -6.49 1.44 -5.52
C LEU A 81 -6.07 2.67 -4.71
N ILE A 82 -4.83 2.67 -4.19
CA ILE A 82 -4.30 3.80 -3.41
C ILE A 82 -4.26 5.08 -4.25
N GLN A 83 -3.85 4.97 -5.52
CA GLN A 83 -3.76 6.12 -6.42
C GLN A 83 -5.13 6.65 -6.82
N ALA A 84 -6.07 5.77 -7.13
CA ALA A 84 -7.45 6.14 -7.45
C ALA A 84 -8.08 6.87 -6.26
N PHE A 85 -8.00 6.28 -5.07
CA PHE A 85 -8.48 6.89 -3.84
C PHE A 85 -7.84 8.25 -3.57
N GLY A 86 -6.51 8.35 -3.64
CA GLY A 86 -5.81 9.60 -3.38
C GLY A 86 -6.19 10.68 -4.40
N THR A 87 -6.34 10.31 -5.68
CA THR A 87 -6.73 11.25 -6.75
C THR A 87 -8.14 11.78 -6.55
N GLU A 88 -9.10 10.91 -6.22
CA GLU A 88 -10.48 11.31 -5.89
C GLU A 88 -10.55 12.25 -4.69
N ARG A 89 -9.61 12.12 -3.75
CA ARG A 89 -9.51 12.97 -2.55
C ARG A 89 -8.62 14.20 -2.74
N GLY A 90 -8.09 14.42 -3.94
CA GLY A 90 -7.23 15.57 -4.22
C GLY A 90 -5.85 15.52 -3.56
N VAL A 91 -5.35 14.33 -3.24
CA VAL A 91 -4.00 14.12 -2.68
C VAL A 91 -2.96 14.61 -3.68
N LYS A 92 -2.05 15.47 -3.21
CA LYS A 92 -0.89 15.91 -3.98
C LYS A 92 0.23 14.88 -3.81
N TRP A 93 0.54 14.19 -4.90
CA TRP A 93 1.61 13.18 -4.94
C TRP A 93 2.99 13.83 -4.93
N SER A 94 3.83 13.36 -4.01
CA SER A 94 5.26 13.68 -3.92
C SER A 94 6.02 13.25 -5.17
N ASP A 95 7.22 13.82 -5.36
CA ASP A 95 8.08 13.46 -6.48
C ASP A 95 8.49 11.98 -6.45
N GLU A 96 8.65 11.39 -5.25
CA GLU A 96 8.94 9.97 -5.11
C GLU A 96 7.77 9.10 -5.57
N ALA A 97 6.54 9.48 -5.22
CA ALA A 97 5.34 8.82 -5.74
C ALA A 97 5.22 8.99 -7.26
N ARG A 98 5.46 10.20 -7.79
CA ARG A 98 5.43 10.49 -9.24
C ARG A 98 6.48 9.76 -10.06
N LEU A 99 7.74 9.78 -9.64
CA LEU A 99 8.83 9.07 -10.33
C LEU A 99 8.52 7.57 -10.43
N ALA A 100 7.92 7.01 -9.40
CA ALA A 100 7.51 5.62 -9.39
C ALA A 100 6.24 5.34 -10.22
N LEU A 101 5.42 6.36 -10.54
CA LEU A 101 4.33 6.29 -11.52
C LEU A 101 4.88 6.27 -12.96
N GLU A 102 5.78 7.20 -13.25
CA GLU A 102 6.37 7.38 -14.59
C GLU A 102 7.25 6.20 -15.01
N TRP A 103 7.97 5.58 -14.07
CA TRP A 103 8.75 4.37 -14.35
C TRP A 103 7.92 3.22 -14.92
N LYS A 104 6.69 3.03 -14.44
CA LYS A 104 5.76 2.01 -14.96
C LYS A 104 5.34 2.34 -16.40
N ALA A 105 5.07 3.60 -16.69
CA ALA A 105 4.66 4.06 -18.02
C ALA A 105 5.81 3.96 -19.04
N ARG A 106 7.05 4.20 -18.61
CA ARG A 106 8.23 4.27 -19.49
C ARG A 106 8.85 2.90 -19.81
N TRP A 107 8.72 1.92 -18.92
CA TRP A 107 9.44 0.64 -19.03
C TRP A 107 8.56 -0.60 -18.85
N GLY A 108 7.25 -0.50 -19.14
CA GLY A 108 6.28 -1.58 -18.99
C GLY A 108 6.79 -2.97 -19.37
N ASP A 109 6.74 -3.88 -18.39
CA ASP A 109 6.76 -5.35 -18.48
C ASP A 109 7.79 -6.05 -19.38
N ARG A 110 9.03 -5.55 -19.48
CA ARG A 110 10.14 -6.29 -20.10
C ARG A 110 10.79 -7.39 -19.24
N ALA A 111 10.17 -7.80 -18.15
CA ALA A 111 10.75 -8.85 -17.31
C ALA A 111 9.68 -9.68 -16.58
N ALA A 112 8.60 -10.07 -17.27
CA ALA A 112 7.83 -11.23 -16.82
C ALA A 112 8.68 -12.49 -17.02
#